data_AF-A0A3S5WWP7-F1
#
_entry.id   AF-A0A3S5WWP7-F1
#
_cell.length_a   1.000
_cell.length_b   1.000
_cell.length_c   1.000
_cell.angle_alpha   90.00
_cell.angle_beta   90.00
_cell.angle_gamma   90.00
#
_symmetry.space_group_name_H-M   'P 1'
#
loop_
_entity.id
_entity.type
_entity.pdbx_description
1 polymer ?
#
loop_
_entity_poly.entity_id
_entity_poly.type
_entity_poly.pdbx_seq_one_letter_code
_entity_poly.pdbx_strand_id
1 'polypeptide(L)'
;MDIRTQKTVFLESLNSTEVIHKAVSFAIDCIIENHINDDNTPLVITSHDESCRHQVLNSIQQFCEAAHPNTDRLYFNPSILNINGRTSEEACINLIKLLRCTTGMLFWADTPSWFANLPDGLFHVVSIDRNTVTRGLNKKNARLTIIKKEYSADTLLPELFLNIAHMEQTNVFDADMKFYNECHAGLIRPIPAPVGASYDEEITIISPDWQKLACVALRRYQSNECHDGMQWDTTDDGWIDVVAYPFIEEIQSMDNSGRRQCLVGLVTINNSNVNGPYLSTVWIHPFYRRRRLLSYLWPKLQERYGSNFEIEQPNANMKAFLKSVKHADY
;
A
#
# COMPACT_ATOMS: atom_id res chain seq x y z
N MET A 1 9.10 -4.28 -1.79
CA MET A 1 8.15 -4.69 -2.85
C MET A 1 6.76 -4.69 -2.24
N ASP A 2 5.79 -4.05 -2.89
CA ASP A 2 4.42 -3.93 -2.41
C ASP A 2 3.75 -5.31 -2.20
N ILE A 3 2.94 -5.46 -1.15
CA ILE A 3 2.35 -6.75 -0.73
C ILE A 3 1.37 -7.31 -1.78
N ARG A 4 0.70 -6.45 -2.56
CA ARG A 4 -0.21 -6.90 -3.65
C ARG A 4 0.57 -7.35 -4.88
N THR A 5 1.71 -6.72 -5.14
CA THR A 5 2.65 -7.18 -6.16
C THR A 5 3.22 -8.55 -5.77
N GLN A 6 3.63 -8.73 -4.51
CA GLN A 6 4.05 -10.04 -3.97
C GLN A 6 2.94 -11.08 -4.10
N LYS A 7 1.69 -10.73 -3.79
CA LYS A 7 0.52 -11.61 -3.96
C LYS A 7 0.42 -12.12 -5.39
N THR A 8 0.53 -11.22 -6.37
CA THR A 8 0.37 -11.55 -7.80
C THR A 8 1.43 -12.55 -8.24
N VAL A 9 2.71 -12.25 -7.98
CA VAL A 9 3.84 -13.14 -8.30
C VAL A 9 3.71 -14.49 -7.59
N PHE A 10 3.30 -14.48 -6.32
CA PHE A 10 3.13 -15.70 -5.54
C PHE A 10 2.02 -16.60 -6.12
N LEU A 11 0.87 -16.03 -6.44
CA LEU A 11 -0.26 -16.76 -7.01
C LEU A 11 0.07 -17.34 -8.39
N GLU A 12 0.79 -16.60 -9.25
CA GLU A 12 1.27 -17.10 -10.55
C GLU A 12 2.23 -18.30 -10.42
N SER A 13 3.04 -18.32 -9.35
CA SER A 13 3.95 -19.43 -9.07
C SER A 13 3.27 -20.65 -8.44
N LEU A 14 2.02 -20.50 -7.99
CA LEU A 14 1.32 -21.52 -7.21
C LEU A 14 0.72 -22.60 -8.13
N ASN A 15 1.42 -23.72 -8.28
CA ASN A 15 0.91 -24.88 -9.00
C ASN A 15 -0.13 -25.66 -8.15
N SER A 16 -1.41 -25.28 -8.25
CA SER A 16 -2.50 -25.84 -7.44
C SER A 16 -3.84 -25.87 -8.18
N THR A 17 -4.87 -26.47 -7.57
CA THR A 17 -6.23 -26.45 -8.12
C THR A 17 -6.85 -25.06 -8.03
N GLU A 18 -7.86 -24.77 -8.86
CA GLU A 18 -8.57 -23.48 -8.84
C GLU A 18 -9.15 -23.15 -7.45
N VAL A 19 -9.62 -24.16 -6.72
CA VAL A 19 -10.15 -24.02 -5.35
C VAL A 19 -9.05 -23.57 -4.38
N ILE A 20 -7.88 -24.20 -4.43
CA ILE A 20 -6.74 -23.85 -3.58
C ILE A 20 -6.22 -22.47 -3.93
N HIS A 21 -6.02 -22.20 -5.23
CA HIS A 21 -5.59 -20.89 -5.72
C HIS A 21 -6.52 -19.77 -5.24
N LYS A 22 -7.84 -19.97 -5.34
CA LYS A 22 -8.84 -19.01 -4.86
C LYS A 22 -8.83 -18.84 -3.34
N ALA A 23 -8.71 -19.94 -2.59
CA ALA A 23 -8.63 -19.89 -1.12
C ALA A 23 -7.39 -19.15 -0.63
N VAL A 24 -6.24 -19.41 -1.25
CA VAL A 24 -4.99 -18.70 -0.96
C VAL A 24 -5.10 -17.22 -1.32
N SER A 25 -5.65 -16.88 -2.49
CA SER A 25 -5.87 -15.49 -2.90
C SER A 25 -6.73 -14.71 -1.89
N PHE A 26 -7.83 -15.30 -1.43
CA PHE A 26 -8.69 -14.71 -0.42
C PHE A 26 -8.02 -14.60 0.95
N ALA A 27 -7.25 -15.60 1.37
CA ALA A 27 -6.48 -15.54 2.60
C ALA A 27 -5.48 -14.37 2.59
N ILE A 28 -4.78 -14.18 1.46
CA ILE A 28 -3.85 -13.06 1.28
C ILE A 28 -4.60 -11.72 1.30
N ASP A 29 -5.80 -11.63 0.72
CA ASP A 29 -6.61 -10.41 0.83
C ASP A 29 -6.95 -10.03 2.28
N CYS A 30 -7.23 -11.00 3.15
CA CYS A 30 -7.45 -10.74 4.59
C CYS A 30 -6.18 -10.20 5.26
N ILE A 31 -5.00 -10.70 4.87
CA ILE A 31 -3.71 -10.20 5.37
C ILE A 31 -3.47 -8.76 4.90
N ILE A 32 -3.78 -8.47 3.64
CA ILE A 32 -3.71 -7.12 3.08
C ILE A 32 -4.66 -6.19 3.83
N GLU A 33 -5.88 -6.61 4.16
CA GLU A 33 -6.83 -5.82 4.97
C GLU A 33 -6.29 -5.48 6.35
N ASN A 34 -5.68 -6.45 7.04
CA ASN A 34 -5.03 -6.20 8.31
C ASN A 34 -3.92 -5.14 8.16
N HIS A 35 -3.08 -5.27 7.13
CA HIS A 35 -2.01 -4.31 6.88
C HIS A 35 -2.52 -2.90 6.59
N ILE A 36 -3.60 -2.78 5.81
CA ILE A 36 -4.24 -1.51 5.46
C ILE A 36 -4.80 -0.79 6.70
N ASN A 37 -5.46 -1.55 7.58
CA ASN A 37 -6.21 -0.97 8.69
C ASN A 37 -5.40 -0.86 10.00
N ASP A 38 -4.12 -1.28 9.99
CA ASP A 38 -3.32 -1.47 11.21
C ASP A 38 -4.02 -2.42 12.22
N ASP A 39 -4.72 -3.42 11.67
CA ASP A 39 -5.44 -4.43 12.42
C ASP A 39 -4.60 -5.71 12.56
N ASN A 40 -4.90 -6.50 13.59
CA ASN A 40 -4.25 -7.80 13.83
C ASN A 40 -5.28 -8.95 13.92
N THR A 41 -6.33 -8.89 13.11
CA THR A 41 -7.42 -9.88 13.15
C THR A 41 -6.91 -11.24 12.66
N PRO A 42 -6.97 -12.32 13.47
CA PRO A 42 -6.46 -13.62 13.07
C PRO A 42 -7.26 -14.23 11.91
N LEU A 43 -6.58 -15.04 11.10
CA LEU A 43 -7.14 -15.71 9.93
C LEU A 43 -7.42 -17.19 10.21
N VAL A 44 -8.63 -17.64 9.90
CA VAL A 44 -9.09 -19.02 10.07
C VAL A 44 -9.41 -19.64 8.72
N ILE A 45 -8.75 -20.76 8.39
CA ILE A 45 -9.10 -21.58 7.23
C ILE A 45 -10.04 -22.70 7.67
N THR A 46 -11.21 -22.79 7.02
CA THR A 46 -12.18 -23.87 7.28
C THR A 46 -12.37 -24.77 6.07
N SER A 47 -12.27 -26.08 6.28
CA SER A 47 -12.47 -27.11 5.25
C SER A 47 -12.60 -28.48 5.92
N HIS A 48 -13.52 -29.31 5.45
CA HIS A 48 -13.59 -30.73 5.83
C HIS A 48 -12.54 -31.60 5.09
N ASP A 49 -12.01 -31.12 3.97
CA ASP A 49 -10.92 -31.77 3.25
C ASP A 49 -9.58 -31.37 3.88
N GLU A 50 -8.96 -32.33 4.58
CA GLU A 50 -7.67 -32.16 5.26
C GLU A 50 -6.52 -31.86 4.28
N SER A 51 -6.50 -32.52 3.12
CA SER A 51 -5.45 -32.31 2.10
C SER A 51 -5.55 -30.90 1.54
N CYS A 52 -6.76 -30.47 1.17
CA CYS A 52 -7.00 -29.11 0.68
C CYS A 52 -6.59 -28.07 1.74
N ARG A 53 -6.99 -28.29 3.00
CA ARG A 53 -6.68 -27.37 4.10
C ARG A 53 -5.18 -27.27 4.34
N HIS A 54 -4.46 -28.39 4.36
CA HIS A 54 -3.03 -28.41 4.58
C HIS A 54 -2.27 -27.68 3.47
N GLN A 55 -2.65 -27.90 2.21
CA GLN A 55 -2.04 -27.19 1.08
C GLN A 55 -2.26 -25.68 1.17
N VAL A 56 -3.50 -25.24 1.45
CA VAL A 56 -3.82 -23.81 1.61
C VAL A 56 -3.02 -23.18 2.74
N LEU A 57 -2.98 -23.82 3.93
CA LEU A 57 -2.22 -23.30 5.08
C LEU A 57 -0.73 -23.19 4.79
N ASN A 58 -0.13 -24.22 4.15
CA ASN A 58 1.28 -24.19 3.79
C ASN A 58 1.60 -23.06 2.81
N SER A 59 0.75 -22.84 1.80
CA SER A 59 0.93 -21.74 0.85
C SER A 59 0.81 -20.37 1.53
N ILE A 60 -0.16 -20.20 2.43
CA ILE A 60 -0.32 -18.94 3.17
C ILE A 60 0.90 -18.70 4.07
N GLN A 61 1.36 -19.72 4.78
CA GLN A 61 2.55 -19.62 5.63
C GLN A 61 3.78 -19.20 4.80
N GLN A 62 4.03 -19.85 3.67
CA GLN A 62 5.14 -19.49 2.76
C GLN A 62 5.05 -18.04 2.28
N PHE A 63 3.86 -17.59 1.90
CA PHE A 63 3.64 -16.21 1.50
C PHE A 63 3.96 -15.24 2.65
N CYS A 64 3.41 -15.49 3.84
CA CYS A 64 3.61 -14.64 5.02
C CYS A 64 5.09 -14.54 5.45
N GLU A 65 5.81 -15.66 5.45
CA GLU A 65 7.24 -15.69 5.79
C GLU A 65 8.09 -14.92 4.77
N ALA A 66 7.72 -14.95 3.49
CA ALA A 66 8.38 -14.17 2.44
C ALA A 66 8.04 -12.68 2.50
N ALA A 67 6.77 -12.34 2.78
CA ALA A 67 6.29 -10.96 2.89
C ALA A 67 6.79 -10.26 4.16
N HIS A 68 6.99 -11.01 5.25
CA HIS A 68 7.38 -10.49 6.57
C HIS A 68 8.62 -11.20 7.13
N PRO A 69 9.81 -11.01 6.53
CA PRO A 69 11.02 -11.75 6.88
C PRO A 69 11.54 -11.49 8.31
N ASN A 70 11.11 -10.38 8.93
CA ASN A 70 11.52 -9.99 10.28
C ASN A 70 10.57 -10.50 11.38
N THR A 71 9.46 -11.15 11.02
CA THR A 71 8.49 -11.69 11.99
C THR A 71 8.92 -13.08 12.46
N ASP A 72 8.63 -13.43 13.72
CA ASP A 72 8.90 -14.77 14.25
C ASP A 72 8.19 -15.82 13.39
N ARG A 73 8.91 -16.85 12.94
CA ARG A 73 8.34 -17.96 12.14
C ARG A 73 7.20 -18.67 12.86
N LEU A 74 7.23 -18.72 14.19
CA LEU A 74 6.15 -19.32 14.98
C LEU A 74 4.83 -18.55 14.83
N TYR A 75 4.88 -17.26 14.48
CA TYR A 75 3.70 -16.40 14.33
C TYR A 75 2.77 -16.86 13.19
N PHE A 76 3.33 -17.47 12.16
CA PHE A 76 2.58 -18.01 11.02
C PHE A 76 2.39 -19.52 11.08
N ASN A 77 2.73 -20.18 12.19
CA ASN A 77 2.45 -21.60 12.33
C ASN A 77 0.94 -21.82 12.57
N PRO A 78 0.27 -22.62 11.73
CA PRO A 78 -1.17 -22.79 11.81
C PRO A 78 -1.56 -23.60 13.04
N SER A 79 -2.48 -23.06 13.84
CA SER A 79 -2.98 -23.72 15.04
C SER A 79 -4.44 -24.13 14.91
N ILE A 80 -4.84 -25.22 15.56
CA ILE A 80 -6.22 -25.67 15.52
C ILE A 80 -7.12 -24.72 16.33
N LEU A 81 -8.21 -24.23 15.72
CA LEU A 81 -9.22 -23.42 16.38
C LEU A 81 -10.46 -24.27 16.67
N ASN A 82 -10.42 -24.99 17.79
CA ASN A 82 -11.55 -25.77 18.27
C ASN A 82 -12.12 -25.15 19.55
N ILE A 83 -13.12 -24.28 19.40
CA ILE A 83 -13.75 -23.56 20.51
C ILE A 83 -15.06 -24.26 20.89
N ASN A 84 -14.91 -25.32 21.69
CA ASN A 84 -16.04 -26.04 22.28
C ASN A 84 -16.67 -25.20 23.40
N GLY A 85 -17.67 -24.38 23.09
CA GLY A 85 -18.47 -23.65 24.08
C GLY A 85 -19.93 -23.70 23.71
N ARG A 86 -20.82 -23.95 24.67
CA ARG A 86 -22.28 -23.94 24.46
C ARG A 86 -22.86 -22.53 24.54
N THR A 87 -22.19 -21.65 25.27
CA THR A 87 -22.52 -20.23 25.38
C THR A 87 -21.39 -19.37 24.84
N SER A 88 -21.70 -18.11 24.59
CA SER A 88 -20.72 -17.13 24.09
C SER A 88 -19.63 -16.84 25.13
N GLU A 89 -20.00 -16.78 26.41
CA GLU A 89 -19.05 -16.58 27.51
C GLU A 89 -18.08 -17.76 27.65
N GLU A 90 -18.60 -19.00 27.60
CA GLU A 90 -17.76 -20.20 27.64
C GLU A 90 -16.82 -20.27 26.44
N ALA A 91 -17.32 -19.93 25.24
CA ALA A 91 -16.51 -19.85 24.04
C ALA A 91 -15.38 -18.80 24.17
N CYS A 92 -15.68 -17.62 24.71
CA CYS A 92 -14.66 -16.59 24.98
C CYS A 92 -13.61 -17.06 25.99
N ILE A 93 -14.01 -17.72 27.08
CA ILE A 93 -13.07 -18.27 28.07
C ILE A 93 -12.16 -19.31 27.41
N ASN A 94 -12.71 -20.18 26.57
CA ASN A 94 -11.94 -21.21 25.88
C ASN A 94 -11.01 -20.61 24.82
N LEU A 95 -11.43 -19.55 24.13
CA LEU A 95 -10.56 -18.78 23.25
C LEU A 95 -9.38 -18.16 24.03
N ILE A 96 -9.64 -17.53 25.18
CA ILE A 96 -8.57 -16.97 26.03
C ILE A 96 -7.56 -18.05 26.45
N LYS A 97 -8.04 -19.24 26.82
CA LYS A 97 -7.16 -20.37 27.16
C LYS A 97 -6.30 -20.79 25.96
N LEU A 98 -6.90 -20.90 24.77
CA LEU A 98 -6.17 -21.24 23.54
C LEU A 98 -5.09 -20.19 23.23
N LEU A 99 -5.45 -18.90 23.28
CA LEU A 99 -4.55 -17.79 22.96
C LEU A 99 -3.40 -17.63 23.98
N ARG A 100 -3.57 -18.09 25.22
CA ARG A 100 -2.46 -18.14 26.20
C ARG A 100 -1.40 -19.18 25.86
N CYS A 101 -1.77 -20.20 25.08
CA CYS A 101 -0.88 -21.28 24.67
C CYS A 101 -0.43 -21.17 23.20
N THR A 102 -0.99 -20.21 22.46
CA THR A 102 -0.81 -20.09 21.01
C THR A 102 -0.41 -18.67 20.67
N THR A 103 0.78 -18.50 20.11
CA THR A 103 1.27 -17.22 19.60
C THR A 103 1.26 -17.27 18.08
N GLY A 104 0.16 -16.84 17.46
CA GLY A 104 0.08 -16.82 16.00
C GLY A 104 -1.22 -16.25 15.45
N MET A 105 -1.17 -15.85 14.18
CA MET A 105 -2.30 -15.26 13.45
C MET A 105 -3.06 -16.31 12.62
N LEU A 106 -2.44 -17.45 12.30
CA LEU A 106 -3.02 -18.47 11.43
C LEU A 106 -3.67 -19.59 12.24
N PHE A 107 -4.94 -19.83 11.93
CA PHE A 107 -5.75 -20.87 12.54
C PHE A 107 -6.44 -21.74 11.49
N TRP A 108 -6.85 -22.93 11.90
CA TRP A 108 -7.66 -23.80 11.06
C TRP A 108 -8.75 -24.51 11.86
N ALA A 109 -9.88 -24.79 11.21
CA ALA A 109 -10.96 -25.60 11.76
C ALA A 109 -11.59 -26.47 10.67
N ASP A 110 -12.30 -27.53 11.05
CA ASP A 110 -13.03 -28.33 10.07
C ASP A 110 -14.22 -27.54 9.49
N THR A 111 -14.88 -26.76 10.34
CA THR A 111 -16.11 -26.03 10.00
C THR A 111 -16.26 -24.78 10.86
N PRO A 112 -16.93 -23.72 10.36
CA PRO A 112 -17.25 -22.55 11.16
C PRO A 112 -18.03 -22.83 12.45
N SER A 113 -18.71 -23.99 12.55
CA SER A 113 -19.44 -24.36 13.77
C SER A 113 -18.52 -24.53 14.98
N TRP A 114 -17.22 -24.79 14.79
CA TRP A 114 -16.23 -24.92 15.87
C TRP A 114 -16.00 -23.62 16.63
N PHE A 115 -16.45 -22.48 16.11
CA PHE A 115 -16.30 -21.18 16.74
C PHE A 115 -17.55 -20.30 16.61
N ALA A 116 -18.70 -20.89 16.27
CA ALA A 116 -19.93 -20.16 15.99
C ALA A 116 -20.52 -19.39 17.19
N ASN A 117 -20.14 -19.73 18.43
CA ASN A 117 -20.61 -19.04 19.63
C ASN A 117 -19.76 -17.80 19.99
N LEU A 118 -18.65 -17.57 19.30
CA LEU A 118 -17.82 -16.39 19.51
C LEU A 118 -18.51 -15.12 18.99
N PRO A 119 -18.19 -13.94 19.58
CA PRO A 119 -18.61 -12.65 19.07
C PRO A 119 -18.23 -12.42 17.60
N ASP A 120 -18.98 -11.54 16.94
CA ASP A 120 -18.78 -11.16 15.55
C ASP A 120 -17.44 -10.44 15.35
N GLY A 121 -16.82 -10.62 14.17
CA GLY A 121 -15.68 -9.81 13.73
C GLY A 121 -14.35 -10.10 14.42
N LEU A 122 -14.24 -11.18 15.19
CA LEU A 122 -12.99 -11.60 15.84
C LEU A 122 -11.99 -12.27 14.88
N PHE A 123 -12.47 -12.83 13.77
CA PHE A 123 -11.65 -13.58 12.82
C PHE A 123 -12.00 -13.23 11.39
N HIS A 124 -10.97 -13.14 10.55
CA HIS A 124 -11.08 -13.38 9.13
C HIS A 124 -11.28 -14.87 8.90
N VAL A 125 -12.23 -15.25 8.06
CA VAL A 125 -12.54 -16.64 7.76
C VAL A 125 -12.55 -16.86 6.26
N VAL A 126 -11.73 -17.81 5.80
CA VAL A 126 -11.81 -18.37 4.46
C VAL A 126 -12.41 -19.77 4.59
N SER A 127 -13.57 -19.96 3.99
CA SER A 127 -14.32 -21.22 4.05
C SER A 127 -14.33 -21.90 2.70
N ILE A 128 -13.89 -23.15 2.70
CA ILE A 128 -13.81 -24.04 1.56
C ILE A 128 -14.84 -25.16 1.77
N ASP A 129 -15.92 -25.10 1.01
CA ASP A 129 -16.94 -26.15 0.98
C ASP A 129 -17.04 -26.71 -0.43
N ARG A 130 -16.50 -27.93 -0.60
CA ARG A 130 -16.35 -28.61 -1.90
C ARG A 130 -15.58 -27.73 -2.89
N ASN A 131 -16.27 -27.16 -3.87
CA ASN A 131 -15.69 -26.30 -4.91
C ASN A 131 -16.01 -24.82 -4.68
N THR A 132 -16.63 -24.48 -3.56
CA THR A 132 -16.98 -23.09 -3.23
C THR A 132 -16.02 -22.54 -2.19
N VAL A 133 -15.42 -21.39 -2.51
CA VAL A 133 -14.54 -20.66 -1.61
C VAL A 133 -15.22 -19.34 -1.28
N THR A 134 -15.35 -19.05 0.00
CA THR A 134 -15.91 -17.80 0.51
C THR A 134 -14.98 -17.16 1.52
N ARG A 135 -14.98 -15.83 1.57
CA ARG A 135 -14.23 -15.03 2.52
C ARG A 135 -15.16 -14.09 3.26
N GLY A 136 -14.89 -13.90 4.55
CA GLY A 136 -15.63 -12.95 5.34
C GLY A 136 -15.17 -12.88 6.78
N LEU A 137 -15.90 -12.12 7.60
CA LEU A 137 -15.71 -12.12 9.05
C LEU A 137 -16.59 -13.18 9.72
N ASN A 138 -16.10 -13.76 10.81
CA ASN A 138 -16.91 -14.66 11.62
C ASN A 138 -18.16 -13.93 12.16
N LYS A 139 -19.26 -14.67 12.26
CA LYS A 139 -20.53 -14.15 12.77
C LYS A 139 -21.16 -15.16 13.71
N LYS A 140 -21.61 -14.68 14.86
CA LYS A 140 -22.22 -15.51 15.89
C LYS A 140 -23.48 -16.18 15.37
N ASN A 141 -23.53 -17.50 15.46
CA ASN A 141 -24.67 -18.35 15.09
C ASN A 141 -25.22 -18.07 13.67
N ALA A 142 -24.40 -17.51 12.78
CA ALA A 142 -24.82 -17.10 11.46
C ALA A 142 -23.71 -17.39 10.45
N ARG A 143 -24.06 -17.27 9.17
CA ARG A 143 -23.08 -17.36 8.08
C ARG A 143 -22.15 -16.15 8.12
N LEU A 144 -20.96 -16.35 7.59
CA LEU A 144 -19.92 -15.32 7.47
C LEU A 144 -20.47 -14.04 6.84
N THR A 145 -19.96 -12.90 7.29
CA THR A 145 -20.18 -11.63 6.59
C THR A 145 -19.30 -11.61 5.35
N ILE A 146 -19.87 -11.93 4.19
CA ILE A 146 -19.13 -12.09 2.94
C ILE A 146 -18.49 -10.76 2.52
N ILE A 147 -17.17 -10.78 2.32
CA ILE A 147 -16.41 -9.65 1.78
C ILE A 147 -16.07 -9.98 0.32
N LYS A 148 -16.46 -9.07 -0.59
CA LYS A 148 -16.22 -9.21 -2.04
C LYS A 148 -15.04 -8.39 -2.56
N LYS A 149 -14.41 -7.59 -1.70
CA LYS A 149 -13.31 -6.72 -2.09
C LYS A 149 -12.05 -7.57 -2.30
N GLU A 150 -11.52 -7.54 -3.51
CA GLU A 150 -10.30 -8.24 -3.91
C GLU A 150 -9.18 -7.22 -4.10
N TYR A 151 -7.96 -7.60 -3.74
CA TYR A 151 -6.77 -6.76 -3.91
C TYR A 151 -5.88 -7.38 -4.99
N SER A 152 -5.53 -6.60 -6.00
CA SER A 152 -4.58 -6.99 -7.05
C SER A 152 -3.62 -5.84 -7.32
N ALA A 153 -2.50 -6.14 -7.98
CA ALA A 153 -1.59 -5.09 -8.46
C ALA A 153 -2.30 -4.17 -9.47
N ASP A 154 -3.22 -4.72 -10.27
CA ASP A 154 -3.98 -3.98 -11.29
C ASP A 154 -4.91 -2.91 -10.70
N THR A 155 -5.31 -3.03 -9.43
CA THR A 155 -6.15 -2.02 -8.77
C THR A 155 -5.36 -0.87 -8.17
N LEU A 156 -4.02 -0.90 -8.17
CA LEU A 156 -3.19 0.18 -7.60
C LEU A 156 -3.43 1.52 -8.31
N LEU A 157 -3.44 1.53 -9.66
CA LEU A 157 -3.59 2.76 -10.45
C LEU A 157 -4.98 3.41 -10.31
N PRO A 158 -6.10 2.67 -10.40
CA PRO A 158 -7.42 3.23 -10.09
C PRO A 158 -7.52 3.83 -8.69
N GLU A 159 -6.79 3.28 -7.71
CA GLU A 159 -6.84 3.75 -6.32
C GLU A 159 -6.26 5.15 -6.13
N LEU A 160 -5.43 5.65 -7.06
CA LEU A 160 -4.94 7.04 -7.09
C LEU A 160 -6.08 8.06 -7.29
N PHE A 161 -7.25 7.62 -7.76
CA PHE A 161 -8.41 8.45 -8.08
C PHE A 161 -9.62 8.21 -7.16
N LEU A 162 -9.50 7.36 -6.12
CA LEU A 162 -10.63 7.03 -5.23
C LEU A 162 -11.24 8.25 -4.50
N ASN A 163 -10.49 9.36 -4.39
CA ASN A 163 -10.98 10.61 -3.82
C ASN A 163 -11.73 11.51 -4.82
N ILE A 164 -12.00 11.03 -6.06
CA ILE A 164 -12.67 11.81 -7.11
C ILE A 164 -14.01 11.16 -7.45
N ALA A 165 -15.06 11.60 -6.78
CA ALA A 165 -16.44 11.14 -7.04
C ALA A 165 -17.05 11.70 -8.34
N HIS A 166 -16.33 12.57 -9.08
CA HIS A 166 -16.89 13.38 -10.18
C HIS A 166 -16.47 12.97 -11.60
N MET A 167 -15.66 11.94 -11.77
CA MET A 167 -15.33 11.43 -13.11
C MET A 167 -15.87 10.02 -13.28
N GLU A 168 -16.59 9.80 -14.39
CA GLU A 168 -17.19 8.52 -14.74
C GLU A 168 -16.17 7.37 -14.61
N GLN A 169 -16.65 6.22 -14.13
CA GLN A 169 -15.91 4.96 -14.06
C GLN A 169 -15.51 4.50 -15.47
N THR A 170 -14.52 5.17 -16.04
CA THR A 170 -13.88 4.81 -17.30
C THR A 170 -12.65 3.97 -17.00
N ASN A 171 -12.46 2.96 -17.86
CA ASN A 171 -11.53 1.83 -17.73
C ASN A 171 -10.15 2.18 -17.15
N VAL A 172 -9.57 1.19 -16.48
CA VAL A 172 -8.23 1.14 -15.84
C VAL A 172 -7.08 1.59 -16.76
N PHE A 173 -7.31 1.58 -18.08
CA PHE A 173 -6.31 1.81 -19.13
C PHE A 173 -5.84 3.25 -19.33
N ASP A 174 -6.26 4.23 -18.50
CA ASP A 174 -5.84 5.60 -18.78
C ASP A 174 -5.63 6.50 -17.56
N ALA A 175 -4.97 5.98 -16.53
CA ALA A 175 -4.52 6.81 -15.40
C ALA A 175 -3.65 7.98 -15.87
N ASP A 176 -2.79 7.76 -16.87
CA ASP A 176 -1.94 8.80 -17.44
C ASP A 176 -2.75 9.92 -18.12
N MET A 177 -3.73 9.58 -18.98
CA MET A 177 -4.59 10.61 -19.57
C MET A 177 -5.54 11.23 -18.55
N LYS A 178 -5.96 10.52 -17.49
CA LYS A 178 -6.74 11.14 -16.40
C LYS A 178 -5.94 12.23 -15.70
N PHE A 179 -4.68 11.97 -15.35
CA PHE A 179 -3.80 13.01 -14.80
C PHE A 179 -3.49 14.12 -15.81
N TYR A 180 -3.32 13.78 -17.08
CA TYR A 180 -3.18 14.77 -18.15
C TYR A 180 -4.40 15.71 -18.21
N ASN A 181 -5.61 15.15 -18.17
CA ASN A 181 -6.86 15.90 -18.18
C ASN A 181 -7.03 16.75 -16.92
N GLU A 182 -6.69 16.23 -15.72
CA GLU A 182 -6.69 17.01 -14.47
C GLU A 182 -5.76 18.21 -14.58
N CYS A 183 -4.53 17.99 -15.06
CA CYS A 183 -3.54 19.05 -15.26
C CYS A 183 -4.03 20.12 -16.26
N HIS A 184 -4.59 19.69 -17.39
CA HIS A 184 -5.13 20.60 -18.40
C HIS A 184 -6.35 21.39 -17.88
N ALA A 185 -7.16 20.79 -17.02
CA ALA A 185 -8.27 21.44 -16.34
C ALA A 185 -7.82 22.38 -15.19
N GLY A 186 -6.52 22.45 -14.87
CA GLY A 186 -6.00 23.25 -13.77
C GLY A 186 -6.36 22.70 -12.39
N LEU A 187 -6.66 21.40 -12.29
CA LEU A 187 -6.98 20.75 -11.03
C LEU A 187 -5.70 20.28 -10.35
N ILE A 188 -5.44 20.80 -9.15
CA ILE A 188 -4.41 20.28 -8.24
C ILE A 188 -5.11 19.59 -7.08
N ARG A 189 -4.65 18.38 -6.77
CA ARG A 189 -4.99 17.71 -5.53
C ARG A 189 -3.78 16.96 -4.97
N PRO A 190 -3.76 16.68 -3.66
CA PRO A 190 -2.92 15.64 -3.11
C PRO A 190 -3.22 14.29 -3.80
N ILE A 191 -2.17 13.56 -4.15
CA ILE A 191 -2.31 12.25 -4.81
C ILE A 191 -2.19 11.15 -3.74
N PRO A 192 -3.29 10.46 -3.38
CA PRO A 192 -3.25 9.43 -2.36
C PRO A 192 -2.43 8.24 -2.84
N ALA A 193 -1.68 7.62 -1.94
CA ALA A 193 -1.15 6.29 -2.15
C ALA A 193 -2.32 5.29 -2.33
N PRO A 194 -2.13 4.23 -3.11
CA PRO A 194 -3.04 3.09 -3.12
C PRO A 194 -3.27 2.55 -1.70
N VAL A 195 -4.42 1.92 -1.48
CA VAL A 195 -4.82 1.45 -0.15
C VAL A 195 -3.80 0.42 0.37
N GLY A 196 -3.15 0.70 1.49
CA GLY A 196 -2.12 -0.19 2.07
C GLY A 196 -0.75 -0.09 1.41
N ALA A 197 -0.55 0.88 0.53
CA ALA A 197 0.75 1.28 0.05
C ALA A 197 1.18 2.60 0.70
N SER A 198 2.48 2.83 0.74
CA SER A 198 3.12 4.06 1.21
C SER A 198 4.11 4.54 0.16
N TYR A 199 4.36 5.84 0.12
CA TYR A 199 5.41 6.37 -0.75
C TYR A 199 6.78 6.05 -0.15
N ASP A 200 7.73 5.69 -1.02
CA ASP A 200 9.12 5.49 -0.63
C ASP A 200 9.77 6.83 -0.24
N GLU A 201 10.77 6.81 0.64
CA GLU A 201 11.56 8.01 0.95
C GLU A 201 12.28 8.55 -0.30
N GLU A 202 12.65 7.65 -1.22
CA GLU A 202 13.31 7.95 -2.48
C GLU A 202 12.64 7.17 -3.61
N ILE A 203 12.14 7.90 -4.60
CA ILE A 203 11.50 7.32 -5.78
C ILE A 203 12.53 7.39 -6.91
N THR A 204 12.83 6.24 -7.50
CA THR A 204 13.88 6.06 -8.52
C THR A 204 13.35 5.21 -9.68
N ILE A 205 14.20 4.94 -10.67
CA ILE A 205 13.87 4.07 -11.82
C ILE A 205 13.34 2.69 -11.42
N ILE A 206 13.79 2.13 -10.28
CA ILE A 206 13.36 0.82 -9.77
C ILE A 206 12.09 0.87 -8.91
N SER A 207 11.56 2.07 -8.63
CA SER A 207 10.35 2.23 -7.83
C SER A 207 9.09 1.81 -8.61
N PRO A 208 8.02 1.36 -7.93
CA PRO A 208 6.76 0.98 -8.55
C PRO A 208 6.17 2.06 -9.47
N ASP A 209 5.56 1.65 -10.58
CA ASP A 209 5.01 2.57 -11.60
C ASP A 209 3.97 3.53 -11.05
N TRP A 210 3.18 3.14 -10.05
CA TRP A 210 2.19 4.04 -9.43
C TRP A 210 2.84 5.24 -8.74
N GLN A 211 4.05 5.07 -8.16
CA GLN A 211 4.80 6.17 -7.54
C GLN A 211 5.39 7.08 -8.61
N LYS A 212 6.00 6.49 -9.65
CA LYS A 212 6.54 7.24 -10.79
C LYS A 212 5.43 8.07 -11.45
N LEU A 213 4.25 7.48 -11.67
CA LEU A 213 3.10 8.16 -12.25
C LEU A 213 2.61 9.33 -11.38
N ALA A 214 2.52 9.15 -10.06
CA ALA A 214 2.15 10.21 -9.13
C ALA A 214 3.15 11.40 -9.18
N CYS A 215 4.44 11.13 -9.24
CA CYS A 215 5.48 12.16 -9.40
C CYS A 215 5.35 12.90 -10.73
N VAL A 216 5.20 12.17 -11.84
CA VAL A 216 5.02 12.74 -13.18
C VAL A 216 3.77 13.60 -13.24
N ALA A 217 2.65 13.15 -12.68
CA ALA A 217 1.40 13.92 -12.63
C ALA A 217 1.58 15.29 -11.95
N LEU A 218 2.25 15.30 -10.79
CA LEU A 218 2.53 16.54 -10.05
C LEU A 218 3.50 17.45 -10.81
N ARG A 219 4.52 16.87 -11.45
CA ARG A 219 5.50 17.62 -12.25
C ARG A 219 4.90 18.19 -13.54
N ARG A 220 3.93 17.52 -14.15
CA ARG A 220 3.13 18.06 -15.27
C ARG A 220 2.35 19.28 -14.84
N TYR A 221 1.71 19.23 -13.66
CA TYR A 221 1.04 20.40 -13.11
C TYR A 221 2.01 21.57 -12.90
N GLN A 222 3.17 21.33 -12.26
CA GLN A 222 4.22 22.34 -12.14
C GLN A 222 4.61 22.90 -13.51
N SER A 223 4.79 22.03 -14.52
CA SER A 223 5.20 22.47 -15.85
C SER A 223 4.21 23.43 -16.48
N ASN A 224 2.92 23.15 -16.31
CA ASN A 224 1.84 24.01 -16.77
C ASN A 224 1.79 25.34 -15.99
N GLU A 225 2.01 25.32 -14.66
CA GLU A 225 2.08 26.53 -13.83
C GLU A 225 3.28 27.42 -14.22
N CYS A 226 4.45 26.80 -14.41
CA CYS A 226 5.72 27.49 -14.62
C CYS A 226 6.08 27.72 -16.09
N HIS A 227 5.32 27.14 -17.03
CA HIS A 227 5.59 27.17 -18.48
C HIS A 227 7.00 26.67 -18.84
N ASP A 228 7.47 25.63 -18.16
CA ASP A 228 8.85 25.14 -18.30
C ASP A 228 9.05 24.05 -19.37
N GLY A 229 7.97 23.60 -20.01
CA GLY A 229 8.03 22.70 -21.17
C GLY A 229 8.55 21.29 -20.88
N MET A 230 8.47 20.82 -19.64
CA MET A 230 8.93 19.49 -19.22
C MET A 230 8.21 18.37 -19.99
N GLN A 231 9.00 17.34 -20.33
CA GLN A 231 8.57 16.14 -21.06
C GLN A 231 8.83 14.84 -20.27
N TRP A 232 8.96 14.93 -18.95
CA TRP A 232 9.27 13.76 -18.13
C TRP A 232 8.06 12.81 -18.03
N ASP A 233 8.33 11.51 -18.06
CA ASP A 233 7.32 10.45 -18.11
C ASP A 233 7.70 9.29 -17.19
N THR A 234 6.96 8.18 -17.26
CA THR A 234 7.19 7.00 -16.41
C THR A 234 8.15 5.98 -17.03
N THR A 235 8.67 6.24 -18.24
CA THR A 235 9.60 5.33 -18.92
C THR A 235 10.93 5.30 -18.20
N ASP A 236 11.69 4.22 -18.38
CA ASP A 236 13.02 4.09 -17.82
C ASP A 236 13.90 5.29 -18.24
N ASP A 237 13.85 5.69 -19.51
CA ASP A 237 14.58 6.84 -20.05
C ASP A 237 14.29 8.14 -19.30
N GLY A 238 13.03 8.37 -18.90
CA GLY A 238 12.65 9.52 -18.09
C GLY A 238 13.23 9.49 -16.68
N TRP A 239 13.48 8.31 -16.12
CA TRP A 239 13.97 8.13 -14.75
C TRP A 239 15.46 7.83 -14.64
N ILE A 240 16.18 7.70 -15.77
CA ILE A 240 17.64 7.58 -15.77
C ILE A 240 18.24 8.78 -15.04
N ASP A 241 19.09 8.50 -14.06
CA ASP A 241 19.80 9.48 -13.23
C ASP A 241 18.90 10.48 -12.47
N VAL A 242 17.60 10.24 -12.38
CA VAL A 242 16.66 11.10 -11.63
C VAL A 242 16.25 10.42 -10.33
N VAL A 243 16.36 11.16 -9.23
CA VAL A 243 15.85 10.74 -7.92
C VAL A 243 14.81 11.76 -7.46
N ALA A 244 13.61 11.29 -7.17
CA ALA A 244 12.53 12.11 -6.62
C ALA A 244 12.36 11.86 -5.12
N TYR A 245 12.34 12.94 -4.35
CA TYR A 245 12.06 12.94 -2.91
C TYR A 245 10.65 13.50 -2.69
N PRO A 246 9.67 12.64 -2.34
CA PRO A 246 8.30 13.09 -2.18
C PRO A 246 8.09 13.86 -0.87
N PHE A 247 7.20 14.86 -0.91
CA PHE A 247 6.62 15.46 0.28
C PHE A 247 5.27 14.80 0.57
N ILE A 248 5.15 14.16 1.73
CA ILE A 248 4.00 13.34 2.10
C ILE A 248 3.25 13.95 3.28
N GLU A 249 1.92 13.91 3.22
CA GLU A 249 1.02 14.29 4.32
C GLU A 249 -0.07 13.22 4.49
N GLU A 250 -0.50 13.00 5.73
CA GLU A 250 -1.61 12.10 6.05
C GLU A 250 -2.95 12.84 5.89
N ILE A 251 -3.78 12.39 4.95
CA ILE A 251 -5.05 13.03 4.63
C ILE A 251 -6.18 12.03 4.79
N GLN A 252 -7.29 12.46 5.41
CA GLN A 252 -8.50 11.66 5.50
C GLN A 252 -9.10 11.43 4.11
N SER A 253 -9.30 10.17 3.74
CA SER A 253 -9.92 9.81 2.46
C SER A 253 -11.39 10.21 2.44
N MET A 254 -11.88 10.69 1.29
CA MET A 254 -13.25 11.18 1.11
C MET A 254 -14.29 10.05 1.14
N ASP A 255 -13.86 8.82 0.83
CA ASP A 255 -14.65 7.59 0.89
C ASP A 255 -14.74 6.99 2.31
N ASN A 256 -14.23 7.70 3.32
CA ASN A 256 -14.10 7.25 4.71
C ASN A 256 -13.29 5.96 4.88
N SER A 257 -12.43 5.58 3.92
CA SER A 257 -11.55 4.41 4.04
C SER A 257 -10.37 4.64 5.02
N GLY A 258 -10.43 5.64 5.89
CA GLY A 258 -9.33 6.03 6.78
C GLY A 258 -8.40 7.10 6.21
N ARG A 259 -7.32 7.38 6.96
CA ARG A 259 -6.25 8.29 6.55
C ARG A 259 -5.30 7.58 5.59
N ARG A 260 -4.79 8.31 4.60
CA ARG A 260 -3.80 7.82 3.65
C ARG A 260 -2.67 8.83 3.48
N GLN A 261 -1.47 8.30 3.25
CA GLN A 261 -0.36 9.08 2.72
C GLN A 261 -0.72 9.67 1.38
N CYS A 262 -0.55 10.98 1.24
CA CYS A 262 -0.77 11.69 0.00
C CYS A 262 0.47 12.47 -0.40
N LEU A 263 0.83 12.38 -1.68
CA LEU A 263 1.86 13.20 -2.28
C LEU A 263 1.35 14.65 -2.40
N VAL A 264 2.00 15.58 -1.71
CA VAL A 264 1.68 17.01 -1.69
C VAL A 264 2.78 17.88 -2.28
N GLY A 265 3.83 17.28 -2.82
CA GLY A 265 4.96 17.97 -3.42
C GLY A 265 6.10 17.01 -3.68
N LEU A 266 7.14 17.46 -4.35
CA LEU A 266 8.36 16.68 -4.57
C LEU A 266 9.57 17.58 -4.81
N VAL A 267 10.75 17.02 -4.55
CA VAL A 267 12.06 17.52 -5.00
C VAL A 267 12.62 16.54 -6.00
N THR A 268 13.17 17.00 -7.12
CA THR A 268 13.95 16.15 -8.03
C THR A 268 15.43 16.53 -8.01
N ILE A 269 16.28 15.52 -7.88
CA ILE A 269 17.72 15.61 -8.07
C ILE A 269 18.07 14.90 -9.38
N ASN A 270 18.89 15.53 -10.19
CA ASN A 270 19.42 14.95 -11.41
C ASN A 270 20.93 14.68 -11.25
N ASN A 271 21.31 13.43 -11.51
CA ASN A 271 22.68 12.91 -11.35
C ASN A 271 23.42 12.77 -12.69
N SER A 272 22.82 13.16 -13.82
CA SER A 272 23.40 13.00 -15.16
C SER A 272 24.56 13.97 -15.44
N ASN A 273 24.72 15.02 -14.63
CA ASN A 273 25.74 16.04 -14.85
C ASN A 273 27.13 15.58 -14.38
N VAL A 274 28.10 15.68 -15.29
CA VAL A 274 29.51 15.34 -15.05
C VAL A 274 30.13 16.16 -13.90
N ASN A 275 29.62 17.37 -13.67
CA ASN A 275 30.08 18.27 -12.61
C ASN A 275 29.49 17.95 -11.23
N GLY A 276 28.58 16.99 -11.14
CA GLY A 276 27.95 16.55 -9.91
C GLY A 276 26.42 16.66 -9.92
N PRO A 277 25.77 16.06 -8.91
CA PRO A 277 24.32 16.07 -8.78
C PRO A 277 23.80 17.48 -8.56
N TYR A 278 22.64 17.79 -9.13
CA TYR A 278 22.00 19.09 -8.97
C TYR A 278 20.50 18.95 -8.67
N LEU A 279 19.99 19.88 -7.87
CA LEU A 279 18.57 20.01 -7.63
C LEU A 279 17.94 20.66 -8.84
N SER A 280 17.07 19.91 -9.52
CA SER A 280 16.39 20.38 -10.73
C SER A 280 15.08 21.07 -10.40
N THR A 281 14.23 20.44 -9.58
CA THR A 281 12.93 21.03 -9.24
C THR A 281 12.58 20.86 -7.78
N VAL A 282 11.88 21.87 -7.24
CA VAL A 282 11.12 21.76 -5.99
C VAL A 282 9.75 22.33 -6.22
N TRP A 283 8.73 21.52 -5.97
CA TRP A 283 7.36 22.00 -5.99
C TRP A 283 6.58 21.48 -4.78
N ILE A 284 5.79 22.37 -4.18
CA ILE A 284 4.93 22.06 -3.03
C ILE A 284 3.54 22.61 -3.34
N HIS A 285 2.54 21.76 -3.15
CA HIS A 285 1.13 22.09 -3.31
C HIS A 285 0.79 23.36 -2.50
N PRO A 286 0.09 24.36 -3.08
CA PRO A 286 -0.16 25.65 -2.44
C PRO A 286 -0.67 25.59 -0.98
N PHE A 287 -1.66 24.74 -0.68
CA PHE A 287 -2.20 24.56 0.67
C PHE A 287 -1.25 23.90 1.69
N TYR A 288 -0.17 23.28 1.23
CA TYR A 288 0.84 22.61 2.07
C TYR A 288 2.15 23.39 2.15
N ARG A 289 2.23 24.56 1.49
CA ARG A 289 3.36 25.49 1.63
C ARG A 289 3.41 26.03 3.06
N ARG A 290 4.59 26.54 3.46
CA ARG A 290 4.88 27.12 4.80
C ARG A 290 4.82 26.11 5.96
N ARG A 291 4.80 24.81 5.68
CA ARG A 291 4.93 23.73 6.67
C ARG A 291 6.37 23.25 6.89
N ARG A 292 7.36 24.01 6.41
CA ARG A 292 8.81 23.70 6.51
C ARG A 292 9.21 22.36 5.87
N LEU A 293 8.41 21.82 4.94
CA LEU A 293 8.65 20.51 4.30
C LEU A 293 10.05 20.41 3.67
N LEU A 294 10.45 21.39 2.85
CA LEU A 294 11.79 21.44 2.27
C LEU A 294 12.86 21.60 3.35
N SER A 295 12.63 22.42 4.38
CA SER A 295 13.59 22.58 5.50
C SER A 295 13.84 21.29 6.26
N TYR A 296 12.85 20.40 6.36
CA TYR A 296 13.00 19.10 7.01
C TYR A 296 13.75 18.10 6.12
N LEU A 297 13.54 18.14 4.81
CA LEU A 297 14.23 17.28 3.85
C LEU A 297 15.68 17.74 3.60
N TRP A 298 15.95 19.05 3.71
CA TRP A 298 17.23 19.66 3.33
C TRP A 298 18.47 19.01 3.94
N PRO A 299 18.52 18.70 5.25
CA PRO A 299 19.69 18.06 5.85
C PRO A 299 20.01 16.70 5.22
N LYS A 300 18.99 15.90 4.89
CA LYS A 300 19.17 14.61 4.20
C LYS A 300 19.76 14.81 2.80
N LEU A 301 19.31 15.84 2.08
CA LEU A 301 19.87 16.17 0.75
C LEU A 301 21.33 16.60 0.86
N GLN A 302 21.68 17.43 1.84
CA GLN A 302 23.07 17.87 2.05
C GLN A 302 23.99 16.73 2.51
N GLU A 303 23.48 15.80 3.32
CA GLU A 303 24.22 14.61 3.73
C GLU A 303 24.55 13.73 2.52
N ARG A 304 23.59 13.55 1.60
CA ARG A 304 23.75 12.66 0.45
C ARG A 304 24.50 13.28 -0.72
N TYR A 305 24.20 14.52 -1.07
CA TYR A 305 24.73 15.18 -2.26
C TYR A 305 25.82 16.22 -1.95
N GLY A 306 26.19 16.36 -0.67
CA GLY A 306 27.15 17.33 -0.19
C GLY A 306 26.52 18.67 0.17
N SER A 307 27.20 19.46 1.00
CA SER A 307 26.62 20.70 1.53
C SER A 307 26.33 21.77 0.47
N ASN A 308 26.95 21.68 -0.70
CA ASN A 308 26.93 22.69 -1.77
C ASN A 308 26.57 22.08 -3.15
N PHE A 309 25.64 21.12 -3.21
CA PHE A 309 25.13 20.65 -4.50
C PHE A 309 24.52 21.80 -5.32
N GLU A 310 24.60 21.69 -6.64
CA GLU A 310 24.15 22.74 -7.56
C GLU A 310 22.61 22.89 -7.55
N ILE A 311 22.12 24.11 -7.72
CA ILE A 311 20.68 24.40 -7.79
C ILE A 311 20.37 24.97 -9.17
N GLU A 312 19.53 24.27 -9.94
CA GLU A 312 19.10 24.70 -11.25
C GLU A 312 18.17 25.92 -11.15
N GLN A 313 18.60 27.05 -11.71
CA GLN A 313 17.79 28.27 -11.93
C GLN A 313 16.85 28.68 -10.75
N PRO A 314 17.38 28.96 -9.54
CA PRO A 314 16.54 29.22 -8.39
C PRO A 314 15.72 30.51 -8.54
N ASN A 315 14.40 30.40 -8.38
CA ASN A 315 13.49 31.54 -8.33
C ASN A 315 13.65 32.36 -7.03
N ALA A 316 12.92 33.47 -6.89
CA ALA A 316 13.02 34.35 -5.73
C ALA A 316 12.73 33.65 -4.39
N ASN A 317 11.78 32.71 -4.36
CA ASN A 317 11.44 31.95 -3.16
C ASN A 317 12.55 30.96 -2.81
N MET A 318 13.10 30.26 -3.80
CA MET A 318 14.23 29.35 -3.59
C MET A 318 15.47 30.12 -3.11
N LYS A 319 15.79 31.26 -3.73
CA LYS A 319 16.90 32.12 -3.28
C LYS A 319 16.74 32.58 -1.81
N ALA A 320 15.53 32.94 -1.41
CA ALA A 320 15.24 33.29 -0.02
C ALA A 320 15.39 32.09 0.93
N PHE A 321 14.99 30.90 0.49
CA PHE A 321 15.19 29.66 1.23
C PHE A 321 16.69 29.33 1.38
N LEU A 322 17.46 29.35 0.29
CA LEU A 322 18.91 29.07 0.28
C LEU A 322 19.67 29.99 1.25
N LYS A 323 19.34 31.28 1.27
CA LYS A 323 19.82 32.25 2.27
C LYS A 323 19.54 31.81 3.70
N SER A 324 18.32 31.34 3.95
CA SER A 324 17.89 30.93 5.30
C SER A 324 18.64 29.68 5.81
N VAL A 325 19.03 28.78 4.90
CA VAL A 325 19.79 27.57 5.22
C VAL A 325 21.30 27.73 5.04
N LYS A 326 21.78 28.94 4.70
CA LYS A 326 23.19 29.27 4.46
C LYS A 326 23.85 28.36 3.42
N HIS A 327 23.14 28.05 2.34
CA HIS A 327 23.72 27.33 1.20
C HIS A 327 24.77 28.22 0.54
N ALA A 328 25.88 27.65 0.07
CA ALA A 328 26.93 28.42 -0.58
C ALA A 328 26.37 29.27 -1.73
N ASP A 329 26.94 30.47 -1.90
CA ASP A 329 26.64 31.43 -2.96
C ASP A 329 25.28 32.16 -2.88
N TYR A 330 24.52 32.07 -1.77
CA TYR A 330 23.20 32.72 -1.61
C TYR A 330 22.97 33.58 -0.37
#